data_AF-A0AAV2H2A6-F1
#
_entry.id   AF-A0AAV2H2A6-F1
#
_cell.length_a   1.000
_cell.length_b   1.000
_cell.length_c   1.000
_cell.angle_alpha   90.00
_cell.angle_beta   90.00
_cell.angle_gamma   90.00
#
_symmetry.space_group_name_H-M   'P 1'
#
loop_
_entity.id
_entity.type
_entity.pdbx_description
1 polymer ?
#
loop_
_entity_poly.entity_id
_entity_poly.type
_entity_poly.pdbx_seq_one_letter_code
_entity_poly.pdbx_strand_id
1 'polypeptide(L)'
;MLPSVTGALAFHLILKKTIFKLTDVTAVVSMLQDVNMMLWSVIMVAMTTKGLMSAFIPLLLILWPAFCYTVLSLLGFKPTSIFYNLVSSFIPSLFIVYMVYTLLMFLIPIMGRSGLETSPDLLISGLSGLVIMVCLPFQIGFVYTHNRVSRVISTTSAVILLGLAAIIFTPAGFPYSSNCKDPSMQRCMLVHFDRRFHGVSGKVTYTDSSIWYKPMDFLGAQMMEQNAPWLLAKAKKATCDGVYCGRPYL
;
A
#
# COMPACT_ATOMS: atom_id res chain seq x y z
N MET A 1 7.35 -1.23 0.74
CA MET A 1 7.51 -2.36 -0.21
C MET A 1 8.84 -3.09 -0.09
N LEU A 2 9.98 -2.46 -0.42
CA LEU A 2 11.29 -3.16 -0.40
C LEU A 2 11.65 -3.86 0.93
N PRO A 3 11.40 -3.28 2.14
CA PRO A 3 11.65 -3.96 3.41
C PRO A 3 10.81 -5.21 3.63
N SER A 4 9.57 -5.19 3.15
CA SER A 4 8.66 -6.33 3.26
C SER A 4 9.08 -7.47 2.31
N VAL A 5 9.64 -7.13 1.14
CA VAL A 5 10.24 -8.12 0.23
C VAL A 5 11.46 -8.78 0.88
N THR A 6 12.39 -8.00 1.45
CA THR A 6 13.59 -8.57 2.10
C THR A 6 13.22 -9.43 3.31
N GLY A 7 12.25 -9.00 4.13
CA GLY A 7 11.75 -9.79 5.25
C GLY A 7 11.14 -11.13 4.81
N ALA A 8 10.33 -11.12 3.77
CA ALA A 8 9.73 -12.35 3.25
C ALA A 8 10.76 -13.30 2.59
N LEU A 9 11.74 -12.76 1.86
CA LEU A 9 12.84 -13.54 1.32
C LEU A 9 13.70 -14.16 2.45
N ALA A 10 13.94 -13.42 3.53
CA ALA A 10 14.65 -13.93 4.70
C ALA A 10 13.86 -15.06 5.39
N PHE A 11 12.55 -14.91 5.52
CA PHE A 11 11.67 -15.96 6.05
C PHE A 11 11.73 -17.25 5.21
N HIS A 12 11.62 -17.15 3.88
CA HIS A 12 11.77 -18.32 3.01
C HIS A 12 13.17 -18.93 3.03
N LEU A 13 14.22 -18.12 3.23
CA LEU A 13 15.57 -18.64 3.44
C LEU A 13 15.70 -19.44 4.74
N ILE A 14 15.06 -18.98 5.82
CA ILE A 14 15.02 -19.72 7.08
C ILE A 14 14.27 -21.04 6.88
N LEU A 15 13.11 -21.02 6.24
CA LEU A 15 12.33 -22.23 5.89
C LEU A 15 13.15 -23.23 5.05
N LYS A 16 13.87 -22.74 4.04
CA LYS A 16 14.76 -23.54 3.18
C LYS A 16 15.84 -24.25 4.00
N LYS A 17 16.45 -23.55 4.97
CA LYS A 17 17.54 -24.10 5.80
C LYS A 17 17.07 -25.00 6.94
N THR A 18 15.85 -24.82 7.43
CA THR A 18 15.29 -25.53 8.60
C THR A 18 14.43 -26.70 8.19
N ILE A 19 13.31 -26.45 7.50
CA ILE A 19 12.28 -27.46 7.19
C ILE A 19 12.65 -28.25 5.94
N PHE A 20 13.03 -27.57 4.85
CA PHE A 20 13.24 -28.20 3.54
C PHE A 20 14.69 -28.66 3.30
N LYS A 21 15.47 -28.89 4.36
CA LYS A 21 16.90 -29.21 4.25
C LYS A 21 17.16 -30.57 3.58
N LEU A 22 16.26 -31.54 3.80
CA LEU A 22 16.41 -32.93 3.35
C LEU A 22 15.54 -33.28 2.13
N THR A 23 14.69 -32.35 1.69
CA THR A 23 13.75 -32.57 0.58
C THR A 23 14.39 -32.17 -0.74
N ASP A 24 14.10 -32.89 -1.82
CA ASP A 24 14.55 -32.49 -3.15
C ASP A 24 13.94 -31.13 -3.55
N VAL A 25 14.78 -30.25 -4.08
CA VAL A 25 14.43 -28.89 -4.46
C VAL A 25 13.38 -28.88 -5.56
N THR A 26 13.44 -29.85 -6.50
CA THR A 26 12.47 -29.96 -7.60
C THR A 26 11.05 -30.19 -7.09
N ALA A 27 10.90 -31.07 -6.09
CA ALA A 27 9.63 -31.42 -5.48
C ALA A 27 9.04 -30.24 -4.70
N VAL A 28 9.87 -29.52 -3.94
CA VAL A 28 9.42 -28.34 -3.18
C VAL A 28 8.93 -27.23 -4.10
N VAL A 29 9.67 -26.93 -5.19
CA VAL A 29 9.31 -25.87 -6.14
C VAL A 29 8.02 -26.21 -6.88
N SER A 30 7.89 -27.45 -7.38
CA SER A 30 6.66 -27.89 -8.07
C SER A 30 5.45 -27.86 -7.14
N MET A 31 5.55 -28.41 -5.91
CA MET A 31 4.46 -28.36 -4.95
C MET A 31 4.00 -26.94 -4.61
N LEU A 32 4.94 -26.02 -4.36
CA LEU A 32 4.59 -24.62 -4.05
C LEU A 32 3.93 -23.91 -5.23
N GLN A 33 4.36 -24.21 -6.46
CA GLN A 33 3.74 -23.69 -7.67
C GLN A 33 2.33 -24.24 -7.87
N ASP A 34 2.12 -25.55 -7.69
CA ASP A 34 0.83 -26.20 -7.83
C ASP A 34 -0.18 -25.69 -6.78
N VAL A 35 0.25 -25.52 -5.53
CA VAL A 35 -0.57 -24.94 -4.46
C VAL A 35 -0.98 -23.51 -4.80
N ASN A 36 -0.06 -22.70 -5.35
CA ASN A 36 -0.40 -21.33 -5.77
C ASN A 36 -1.42 -21.33 -6.92
N MET A 37 -1.26 -22.19 -7.93
CA MET A 37 -2.24 -22.31 -9.02
C MET A 37 -3.61 -22.78 -8.51
N MET A 38 -3.63 -23.72 -7.57
CA MET A 38 -4.86 -24.21 -6.95
C MET A 38 -5.56 -23.13 -6.13
N LEU A 39 -4.81 -22.33 -5.37
CA LEU A 39 -5.37 -21.21 -4.62
C LEU A 39 -6.05 -20.20 -5.55
N TRP A 40 -5.37 -19.79 -6.62
CA TRP A 40 -5.94 -18.84 -7.57
C TRP A 40 -7.11 -19.42 -8.36
N SER A 41 -7.11 -20.72 -8.65
CA SER A 41 -8.23 -21.36 -9.35
C SER A 41 -9.48 -21.41 -8.48
N VAL A 42 -9.34 -21.70 -7.18
CA VAL A 42 -10.46 -21.64 -6.21
C VAL A 42 -11.01 -20.21 -6.12
N ILE A 43 -10.15 -19.20 -6.04
CA ILE A 43 -10.57 -17.79 -6.05
C ILE A 43 -11.31 -17.44 -7.34
N MET A 44 -10.79 -17.86 -8.50
CA MET A 44 -11.42 -17.63 -9.80
C MET A 44 -12.81 -18.25 -9.89
N VAL A 45 -12.99 -19.50 -9.44
CA VAL A 45 -14.30 -20.17 -9.40
C VAL A 45 -15.25 -19.45 -8.46
N ALA A 46 -14.79 -19.03 -7.28
CA ALA A 46 -15.60 -18.26 -6.33
C ALA A 46 -16.04 -16.89 -6.89
N MET A 47 -15.19 -16.22 -7.66
CA MET A 47 -15.53 -14.94 -8.29
C MET A 47 -16.50 -15.13 -9.48
N THR A 48 -16.27 -16.16 -10.29
CA THR A 48 -17.11 -16.48 -11.45
C THR A 48 -18.53 -16.89 -11.03
N THR A 49 -18.66 -17.72 -9.98
CA THR A 49 -19.97 -18.13 -9.44
C THR A 49 -20.78 -16.96 -8.88
N LYS A 50 -20.11 -15.90 -8.42
CA LYS A 50 -20.74 -14.64 -7.98
C LYS A 50 -20.99 -13.64 -9.11
N GLY A 51 -20.65 -13.97 -10.36
CA GLY A 51 -20.82 -13.08 -11.51
C GLY A 51 -19.94 -11.83 -11.46
N LEU A 52 -18.79 -11.87 -10.76
CA LEU A 52 -17.90 -10.72 -10.64
C LEU A 52 -17.09 -10.54 -11.93
N MET A 53 -17.19 -9.36 -12.55
CA MET A 53 -16.42 -9.01 -13.74
C MET A 53 -14.90 -9.09 -13.50
N SER A 54 -14.43 -8.89 -12.26
CA SER A 54 -13.01 -8.94 -11.90
C SER A 54 -12.40 -10.35 -11.89
N ALA A 55 -13.16 -11.40 -12.22
CA ALA A 55 -12.66 -12.78 -12.33
C ALA A 55 -11.56 -12.94 -13.41
N PHE A 56 -11.40 -11.97 -14.33
CA PHE A 56 -10.29 -11.95 -15.28
C PHE A 56 -8.90 -11.82 -14.61
N ILE A 57 -8.84 -11.20 -13.42
CA ILE A 57 -7.59 -11.00 -12.68
C ILE A 57 -6.95 -12.35 -12.32
N PRO A 58 -7.62 -13.25 -11.55
CA PRO A 58 -7.03 -14.54 -11.23
C PRO A 58 -6.85 -15.43 -12.47
N LEU A 59 -7.67 -15.28 -13.51
CA LEU A 59 -7.47 -15.98 -14.79
C LEU A 59 -6.11 -15.65 -15.40
N LEU A 60 -5.74 -14.36 -15.49
CA LEU A 60 -4.43 -13.93 -16.03
C LEU A 60 -3.26 -14.45 -15.20
N LEU A 61 -3.42 -14.52 -13.87
CA LEU A 61 -2.39 -15.04 -12.96
C LEU A 61 -2.16 -16.54 -13.12
N ILE A 62 -3.15 -17.31 -13.57
CA ILE A 62 -3.05 -18.77 -13.77
C ILE A 62 -2.63 -19.11 -15.20
N LEU A 63 -3.23 -18.43 -16.19
CA LEU A 63 -3.11 -18.78 -17.60
C LEU A 63 -1.65 -18.73 -18.08
N TRP A 64 -0.90 -17.70 -17.70
CA TRP A 64 0.49 -17.58 -18.10
C TRP A 64 1.40 -18.65 -17.49
N PRO A 65 1.43 -18.85 -16.16
CA PRO A 65 2.23 -19.92 -15.58
C PRO A 65 1.85 -21.31 -16.08
N ALA A 66 0.56 -21.59 -16.31
CA ALA A 66 0.10 -22.85 -16.87
C ALA A 66 0.61 -23.06 -18.31
N PHE A 67 0.57 -22.00 -19.13
CA PHE A 67 1.14 -22.02 -20.47
C PHE A 67 2.65 -22.23 -20.45
N CYS A 68 3.39 -21.53 -19.58
CA CYS A 68 4.82 -21.73 -19.44
C CYS A 68 5.17 -23.14 -18.95
N TYR A 69 4.38 -23.69 -18.01
CA TYR A 69 4.57 -25.05 -17.52
C TYR A 69 4.52 -26.07 -18.65
N THR A 70 3.49 -26.02 -19.51
CA THR A 70 3.35 -26.94 -20.65
C THR A 70 4.45 -26.75 -21.68
N VAL A 71 4.69 -25.53 -22.15
CA VAL A 71 5.69 -25.26 -23.20
C VAL A 71 7.11 -25.58 -22.74
N LEU A 72 7.51 -25.16 -21.53
CA LEU A 72 8.86 -25.39 -21.03
C LEU A 72 9.11 -26.87 -20.71
N SER A 73 8.08 -27.60 -20.26
CA SER A 73 8.18 -29.05 -20.05
C SER A 73 8.39 -29.80 -21.38
N LEU A 74 7.69 -29.40 -22.45
CA LEU A 74 7.90 -29.95 -23.80
C LEU A 74 9.30 -29.67 -24.35
N LEU A 75 9.87 -28.51 -24.01
CA LEU A 75 11.25 -28.14 -24.37
C LEU A 75 12.31 -28.80 -23.46
N GLY A 76 11.90 -29.61 -22.48
CA GLY A 76 12.81 -30.33 -21.59
C GLY A 76 13.43 -29.48 -20.47
N PHE A 77 12.94 -28.26 -20.24
CA PHE A 77 13.41 -27.43 -19.13
C PHE A 77 12.82 -27.94 -17.80
N LYS A 78 13.71 -28.15 -16.82
CA LYS A 78 13.31 -28.53 -15.47
C LYS A 78 12.84 -27.30 -14.67
N PRO A 79 11.92 -27.47 -13.70
CA PRO A 79 11.48 -26.40 -12.80
C PRO A 79 12.60 -25.88 -11.87
N THR A 80 13.73 -26.59 -11.77
CA THR A 80 14.95 -26.12 -11.13
C THR A 80 15.81 -25.22 -12.00
N SER A 81 15.42 -24.97 -13.25
CA SER A 81 16.10 -23.97 -14.06
C SER A 81 15.70 -22.57 -13.59
N ILE A 82 16.68 -21.70 -13.40
CA ILE A 82 16.44 -20.29 -13.11
C ILE A 82 15.64 -19.64 -14.26
N PHE A 83 15.95 -20.03 -15.50
CA PHE A 83 15.24 -19.56 -16.68
C PHE A 83 13.74 -19.92 -16.64
N TYR A 84 13.43 -21.15 -16.23
CA TYR A 84 12.04 -21.61 -16.10
C TYR A 84 11.24 -20.73 -15.12
N ASN A 85 11.81 -20.48 -13.94
CA ASN A 85 11.16 -19.69 -12.89
C ASN A 85 11.00 -18.22 -13.29
N LEU A 86 12.00 -17.64 -13.97
CA LEU A 86 11.93 -16.25 -14.42
C LEU A 86 10.84 -16.06 -15.49
N VAL A 87 10.78 -16.94 -16.50
CA VAL A 87 9.82 -16.82 -17.61
C VAL A 87 8.39 -17.05 -17.11
N SER A 88 8.16 -18.11 -16.33
CA SER A 88 6.82 -18.44 -15.82
C SER A 88 6.26 -17.38 -14.87
N SER A 89 7.11 -16.67 -14.13
CA SER A 89 6.67 -15.66 -13.16
C SER A 89 6.67 -14.23 -13.70
N PHE A 90 7.21 -13.99 -14.90
CA PHE A 90 7.38 -12.64 -15.46
C PHE A 90 6.06 -11.89 -15.64
N ILE A 91 5.12 -12.44 -16.40
CA ILE A 91 3.84 -11.75 -16.69
C ILE A 91 2.98 -11.56 -15.44
N PRO A 92 2.76 -12.57 -14.57
CA PRO A 92 2.01 -12.38 -13.33
C PRO A 92 2.61 -11.28 -12.46
N SER A 93 3.94 -11.24 -12.33
CA SER A 93 4.62 -10.24 -11.51
C SER A 93 4.48 -8.84 -12.10
N LEU A 94 4.66 -8.69 -13.42
CA LEU A 94 4.47 -7.41 -14.11
C LEU A 94 3.03 -6.90 -13.93
N PHE A 95 2.05 -7.78 -14.10
CA PHE A 95 0.64 -7.45 -13.97
C PHE A 95 0.29 -7.01 -12.54
N ILE A 96 0.76 -7.74 -11.51
CA ILE A 96 0.54 -7.35 -10.11
C ILE A 96 1.20 -5.99 -9.82
N VAL A 97 2.45 -5.78 -10.25
CA VAL A 97 3.14 -4.50 -10.06
C VAL A 97 2.38 -3.35 -10.73
N TYR A 98 1.87 -3.56 -11.95
CA TYR A 98 1.06 -2.56 -12.66
C TYR A 98 -0.24 -2.22 -11.92
N MET A 99 -0.97 -3.24 -11.46
CA MET A 99 -2.21 -3.05 -10.69
C MET A 99 -1.95 -2.24 -9.42
N VAL A 100 -0.83 -2.51 -8.77
CA VAL A 100 -0.49 -1.88 -7.50
C VAL A 100 0.02 -0.47 -7.68
N TYR A 101 0.81 -0.23 -8.72
CA TYR A 101 1.19 1.11 -9.12
C TYR A 101 -0.05 1.98 -9.37
N THR A 102 -1.03 1.44 -10.12
CA THR A 102 -2.29 2.14 -10.41
C THR A 102 -3.10 2.40 -9.13
N LEU A 103 -3.19 1.41 -8.25
CA LEU A 103 -3.89 1.52 -6.97
C LEU A 103 -3.22 2.53 -6.02
N LEU A 104 -1.89 2.55 -5.95
CA LEU A 104 -1.13 3.52 -5.16
C LEU A 104 -1.28 4.93 -5.74
N MET A 105 -1.20 5.10 -7.06
CA MET A 105 -1.43 6.40 -7.71
C MET A 105 -2.81 6.98 -7.41
N PHE A 106 -3.82 6.12 -7.26
CA PHE A 106 -5.17 6.55 -6.92
C PHE A 106 -5.36 6.79 -5.42
N LEU A 107 -4.85 5.90 -4.57
CA LEU A 107 -5.09 5.96 -3.13
C LEU A 107 -4.22 6.96 -2.39
N ILE A 108 -2.97 7.19 -2.81
CA ILE A 108 -2.08 8.16 -2.16
C ILE A 108 -2.72 9.56 -2.15
N PRO A 109 -3.24 10.10 -3.28
CA PRO A 109 -3.90 11.41 -3.29
C PRO A 109 -5.17 11.47 -2.44
N ILE A 110 -5.96 10.39 -2.43
CA ILE A 110 -7.22 10.34 -1.67
C ILE A 110 -6.94 10.32 -0.17
N MET A 111 -6.03 9.44 0.26
CA MET A 111 -5.67 9.28 1.67
C MET A 111 -4.94 10.51 2.20
N GLY A 112 -4.10 11.14 1.38
CA GLY A 112 -3.46 12.41 1.73
C GLY A 112 -4.44 13.56 2.00
N ARG A 113 -5.72 13.42 1.60
CA ARG A 113 -6.78 14.41 1.77
C ARG A 113 -8.00 13.89 2.54
N SER A 114 -7.87 12.77 3.25
CA SER A 114 -8.96 12.12 4.00
C SER A 114 -9.24 12.76 5.36
N GLY A 115 -8.53 13.83 5.72
CA GLY A 115 -8.60 14.49 7.03
C GLY A 115 -7.64 13.89 8.06
N LEU A 116 -7.97 14.08 9.33
CA LEU A 116 -7.11 13.75 10.48
C LEU A 116 -7.39 12.38 11.12
N GLU A 117 -8.55 11.77 10.83
CA GLU A 117 -9.06 10.60 11.56
C GLU A 117 -8.24 9.33 11.30
N THR A 118 -7.77 9.13 10.07
CA THR A 118 -7.04 7.93 9.67
C THR A 118 -5.67 8.27 9.14
N SER A 119 -4.63 7.61 9.68
CA SER A 119 -3.28 7.78 9.17
C SER A 119 -3.16 7.18 7.76
N PRO A 120 -2.81 7.99 6.74
CA PRO A 120 -2.70 7.52 5.36
C PRO A 120 -1.60 6.44 5.23
N ASP A 121 -0.56 6.56 6.04
CA ASP A 121 0.60 5.66 6.03
C ASP A 121 0.25 4.23 6.44
N LEU A 122 -0.69 4.05 7.37
CA LEU A 122 -1.09 2.71 7.83
C LEU A 122 -1.78 1.93 6.72
N LEU A 123 -2.67 2.59 5.98
CA LEU A 123 -3.39 1.98 4.87
C LEU A 123 -2.45 1.68 3.69
N ILE A 124 -1.56 2.62 3.34
CA ILE A 124 -0.55 2.41 2.30
C ILE A 124 0.39 1.26 2.70
N SER A 125 0.82 1.21 3.97
CA SER A 125 1.64 0.12 4.50
C SER A 125 0.96 -1.24 4.35
N GLY A 126 -0.30 -1.35 4.81
CA GLY A 126 -1.09 -2.58 4.72
C GLY A 126 -1.27 -3.07 3.28
N LEU A 127 -1.65 -2.17 2.37
CA LEU A 127 -1.77 -2.50 0.94
C LEU A 127 -0.44 -2.96 0.35
N SER A 128 0.64 -2.26 0.68
CA SER A 128 1.97 -2.62 0.19
C SER A 128 2.41 -4.01 0.67
N GLY A 129 2.01 -4.41 1.89
CA GLY A 129 2.25 -5.74 2.44
C GLY A 129 1.43 -6.83 1.74
N LEU A 130 0.14 -6.59 1.53
CA LEU A 130 -0.77 -7.54 0.87
C LEU A 130 -0.30 -7.88 -0.56
N VAL A 131 0.18 -6.88 -1.28
CA VAL A 131 0.73 -7.06 -2.63
C VAL A 131 1.92 -7.99 -2.62
N ILE A 132 2.80 -7.83 -1.64
CA ILE A 132 4.00 -8.65 -1.54
C ILE A 132 3.60 -10.09 -1.20
N MET A 133 2.64 -10.29 -0.29
CA MET A 133 2.07 -11.62 -0.03
C MET A 133 1.54 -12.29 -1.30
N VAL A 134 0.91 -11.53 -2.19
CA VAL A 134 0.39 -12.04 -3.48
C VAL A 134 1.51 -12.31 -4.50
N CYS A 135 2.55 -11.48 -4.56
CA CYS A 135 3.67 -11.65 -5.49
C CYS A 135 4.65 -12.76 -5.09
N LEU A 136 4.87 -12.96 -3.79
CA LEU A 136 5.91 -13.86 -3.27
C LEU A 136 5.79 -15.31 -3.79
N PRO A 137 4.60 -15.94 -3.84
CA PRO A 137 4.45 -17.31 -4.34
C PRO A 137 4.98 -17.51 -5.76
N PHE A 138 4.86 -16.49 -6.63
CA PHE A 138 5.42 -16.55 -7.98
C PHE A 138 6.95 -16.48 -7.98
N GLN A 139 7.57 -15.85 -6.97
CA GLN A 139 9.02 -15.68 -6.89
C GLN A 139 9.73 -16.78 -6.08
N ILE A 140 8.98 -17.67 -5.43
CA ILE A 140 9.51 -18.76 -4.58
C ILE A 140 10.48 -19.66 -5.35
N GLY A 141 10.17 -20.04 -6.59
CA GLY A 141 11.01 -20.95 -7.37
C GLY A 141 12.44 -20.42 -7.55
N PHE A 142 12.61 -19.09 -7.68
CA PHE A 142 13.91 -18.44 -7.70
C PHE A 142 14.65 -18.56 -6.36
N VAL A 143 13.96 -18.40 -5.23
CA VAL A 143 14.54 -18.48 -3.87
C VAL A 143 15.06 -19.87 -3.54
N TYR A 144 14.30 -20.90 -3.88
CA TYR A 144 14.66 -22.28 -3.57
C TYR A 144 15.70 -22.85 -4.53
N THR A 145 15.68 -22.42 -5.79
CA THR A 145 16.67 -22.83 -6.80
C THR A 145 18.03 -22.13 -6.62
N HIS A 146 18.04 -20.86 -6.27
CA HIS A 146 19.30 -20.09 -6.23
C HIS A 146 20.10 -20.34 -4.94
N ASN A 147 21.39 -20.65 -5.08
CA ASN A 147 22.26 -20.95 -3.93
C ASN A 147 22.77 -19.69 -3.20
N ARG A 148 22.73 -18.52 -3.85
CA ARG A 148 23.29 -17.26 -3.32
C ARG A 148 22.23 -16.20 -3.03
N VAL A 149 21.01 -16.59 -2.68
CA VAL A 149 19.92 -15.65 -2.32
C VAL A 149 20.31 -14.74 -1.15
N SER A 150 21.19 -15.18 -0.25
CA SER A 150 21.74 -14.32 0.81
C SER A 150 22.43 -13.07 0.27
N ARG A 151 23.05 -13.13 -0.91
CA ARG A 151 23.61 -11.93 -1.57
C ARG A 151 22.51 -11.02 -2.07
N VAL A 152 21.47 -11.58 -2.68
CA VAL A 152 20.32 -10.81 -3.18
C VAL A 152 19.69 -10.04 -2.01
N ILE A 153 19.44 -10.71 -0.88
CA ILE A 153 18.92 -10.06 0.33
C ILE A 153 19.89 -8.97 0.83
N SER A 154 21.20 -9.27 0.90
CA SER A 154 22.20 -8.28 1.33
C SER A 154 22.23 -7.05 0.41
N THR A 155 22.24 -7.25 -0.92
CA THR A 155 22.23 -6.16 -1.90
C THR A 155 20.94 -5.35 -1.84
N THR A 156 19.78 -6.00 -1.73
CA THR A 156 18.49 -5.29 -1.63
C THR A 156 18.42 -4.52 -0.30
N SER A 157 18.86 -5.11 0.81
CA SER A 157 18.96 -4.42 2.10
C SER A 157 19.90 -3.23 2.06
N ALA A 158 21.07 -3.35 1.40
CA ALA A 158 21.99 -2.23 1.23
C ALA A 158 21.36 -1.09 0.42
N VAL A 159 20.68 -1.40 -0.68
CA VAL A 159 19.94 -0.40 -1.49
C VAL A 159 18.85 0.28 -0.67
N ILE A 160 18.12 -0.48 0.17
CA ILE A 160 17.10 0.09 1.08
C ILE A 160 17.75 1.04 2.07
N LEU A 161 18.83 0.64 2.73
CA LEU A 161 19.52 1.47 3.72
C LEU A 161 20.08 2.74 3.10
N LEU A 162 20.66 2.65 1.89
CA LEU A 162 21.13 3.81 1.13
C LEU A 162 19.97 4.73 0.73
N GLY A 163 18.85 4.17 0.27
CA GLY A 163 17.65 4.95 -0.06
C GLY A 163 17.05 5.65 1.16
N LEU A 164 16.97 4.96 2.30
CA LEU A 164 16.51 5.55 3.57
C LEU A 164 17.46 6.65 4.04
N ALA A 165 18.78 6.41 3.99
CA ALA A 165 19.77 7.44 4.31
C ALA A 165 19.60 8.65 3.39
N ALA A 166 19.43 8.45 2.09
CA ALA A 166 19.16 9.55 1.16
C ALA A 166 17.88 10.31 1.54
N ILE A 167 16.78 9.63 1.87
CA ILE A 167 15.52 10.27 2.28
C ILE A 167 15.67 11.06 3.58
N ILE A 168 16.41 10.54 4.56
CA ILE A 168 16.59 11.19 5.88
C ILE A 168 17.55 12.38 5.78
N PHE A 169 18.65 12.22 5.04
CA PHE A 169 19.71 13.24 4.97
C PHE A 169 19.52 14.24 3.82
N THR A 170 18.53 14.05 2.94
CA THR A 170 18.24 14.98 1.85
C THR A 170 16.82 15.53 1.93
N PRO A 171 16.58 16.76 1.42
CA PRO A 171 15.22 17.31 1.31
C PRO A 171 14.29 16.52 0.38
N ALA A 172 14.81 15.60 -0.43
CA ALA A 172 14.03 14.84 -1.41
C ALA A 172 12.96 13.93 -0.76
N GLY A 173 13.16 13.56 0.51
CA GLY A 173 12.20 12.78 1.30
C GLY A 173 11.00 13.58 1.83
N PHE A 174 11.08 14.91 1.81
CA PHE A 174 10.10 15.80 2.40
C PHE A 174 9.40 16.61 1.31
N PRO A 175 8.26 16.14 0.76
CA PRO A 175 7.52 16.87 -0.27
C PRO A 175 6.98 18.21 0.25
N TYR A 176 6.90 18.37 1.58
CA TYR A 176 6.61 19.62 2.28
C TYR A 176 7.92 20.32 2.64
N SER A 177 8.59 20.91 1.64
CA SER A 177 9.81 21.68 1.90
C SER A 177 9.43 22.98 2.62
N SER A 178 10.16 23.34 3.67
CA SER A 178 10.05 24.63 4.37
C SER A 178 10.67 25.78 3.58
N ASN A 179 10.89 25.61 2.27
CA ASN A 179 11.39 26.67 1.42
C ASN A 179 10.33 27.76 1.26
N CYS A 180 10.53 28.90 1.91
CA CYS A 180 9.63 30.05 1.83
C CYS A 180 9.44 30.59 0.39
N LYS A 181 10.33 30.26 -0.55
CA LYS A 181 10.23 30.66 -1.96
C LYS A 181 9.31 29.76 -2.78
N ASP A 182 9.02 28.55 -2.31
CA ASP A 182 8.14 27.59 -2.98
C ASP A 182 7.37 26.73 -1.94
N PRO A 183 6.41 27.33 -1.22
CA PRO A 183 5.68 26.62 -0.18
C PRO A 183 4.68 25.62 -0.79
N SER A 184 4.70 24.39 -0.28
CA SER A 184 3.71 23.38 -0.65
C SER A 184 2.31 23.79 -0.19
N MET A 185 1.35 23.82 -1.11
CA MET A 185 -0.02 24.23 -0.80
C MET A 185 -0.74 23.22 0.10
N GLN A 186 -1.17 23.68 1.27
CA GLN A 186 -2.12 22.96 2.11
C GLN A 186 -3.56 23.21 1.64
N ARG A 187 -4.40 22.17 1.59
CA ARG A 187 -5.84 22.36 1.31
C ARG A 187 -6.61 22.44 2.61
N CYS A 188 -7.48 23.43 2.68
CA CYS A 188 -8.41 23.62 3.78
C CYS A 188 -9.75 24.11 3.23
N MET A 189 -10.81 23.81 3.97
CA MET A 189 -12.12 24.40 3.76
C MET A 189 -12.31 25.50 4.79
N LEU A 190 -12.67 26.68 4.31
CA LEU A 190 -13.03 27.84 5.11
C LEU A 190 -14.52 28.12 4.89
N VAL A 191 -15.31 28.01 5.95
CA VAL A 191 -16.76 28.25 5.88
C VAL A 191 -17.15 29.26 6.93
N HIS A 192 -17.60 30.44 6.47
CA HIS A 192 -18.26 31.38 7.36
C HIS A 192 -19.67 30.87 7.67
N PHE A 193 -20.01 30.80 8.96
CA PHE A 193 -21.33 30.39 9.41
C PHE A 193 -21.89 31.38 10.45
N ASP A 194 -23.20 31.57 10.41
CA ASP A 194 -23.99 32.24 11.45
C ASP A 194 -25.01 31.21 11.97
N ARG A 195 -24.98 30.94 13.27
CA ARG A 195 -25.85 29.95 13.92
C ARG A 195 -26.73 30.63 14.94
N ARG A 196 -27.99 30.16 14.99
CA ARG A 196 -28.96 30.53 16.00
C ARG A 196 -29.53 29.25 16.60
N PHE A 197 -29.37 29.10 17.90
CA PHE A 197 -29.87 27.96 18.65
C PHE A 197 -31.23 28.32 19.23
N HIS A 198 -32.22 27.47 19.01
CA HIS A 198 -33.58 27.64 19.52
C HIS A 198 -33.83 26.64 20.64
N GLY A 199 -34.36 27.12 21.76
CA GLY A 199 -34.81 26.27 22.86
C GLY A 199 -36.15 25.60 22.56
N VAL A 200 -36.62 24.76 23.49
CA VAL A 200 -37.89 24.01 23.36
C VAL A 200 -39.11 24.93 23.17
N SER A 201 -39.05 26.16 23.67
CA SER A 201 -40.09 27.18 23.51
C SER A 201 -40.03 27.93 22.17
N GLY A 202 -39.13 27.56 21.26
CA GLY A 202 -38.89 28.24 19.98
C GLY A 202 -38.09 29.55 20.09
N LYS A 203 -37.83 30.04 21.30
CA LYS A 203 -37.01 31.23 21.55
C LYS A 203 -35.53 30.96 21.28
N VAL A 204 -34.84 31.96 20.72
CA VAL A 204 -33.40 31.92 20.51
C VAL A 204 -32.69 31.95 21.86
N THR A 205 -31.84 30.95 22.13
CA THR A 205 -31.06 30.83 23.36
C THR A 205 -29.63 31.29 23.19
N TYR A 206 -29.06 31.11 22.00
CA TYR A 206 -27.67 31.45 21.71
C TYR A 206 -27.48 31.76 20.22
N THR A 207 -26.63 32.73 19.90
CA THR A 207 -26.28 33.10 18.52
C THR A 207 -24.79 33.31 18.41
N ASP A 208 -24.17 32.76 17.36
CA ASP A 208 -22.77 33.04 17.06
C ASP A 208 -22.45 33.03 15.57
N SER A 209 -21.47 33.85 15.20
CA SER A 209 -20.91 33.93 13.85
C SER A 209 -19.42 33.63 13.91
N SER A 210 -18.93 32.71 13.09
CA SER A 210 -17.51 32.34 13.08
C SER A 210 -17.10 31.74 11.75
N ILE A 211 -15.79 31.73 11.50
CA ILE A 211 -15.20 31.03 10.36
C ILE A 211 -14.77 29.64 10.83
N TRP A 212 -15.28 28.62 10.18
CA TRP A 212 -14.88 27.24 10.35
C TRP A 212 -13.69 26.94 9.46
N TYR A 213 -12.55 26.62 10.06
CA TYR A 213 -11.36 26.12 9.36
C TYR A 213 -11.31 24.60 9.53
N LYS A 214 -11.48 23.87 8.43
CA LYS A 214 -11.34 22.41 8.37
C LYS A 214 -10.14 22.06 7.49
N PRO A 215 -8.99 21.64 8.06
CA PRO A 215 -7.87 21.16 7.26
C PRO A 215 -8.23 19.82 6.62
N MET A 216 -7.86 19.64 5.35
CA MET A 216 -8.09 18.38 4.61
C MET A 216 -6.92 17.41 4.77
N ASP A 217 -5.77 17.91 5.21
CA ASP A 217 -4.52 17.18 5.25
C ASP A 217 -4.33 16.54 6.63
N PHE A 218 -3.68 15.38 6.67
CA PHE A 218 -3.49 14.62 7.90
C PHE A 218 -2.78 15.41 9.01
N LEU A 219 -1.83 16.28 8.65
CA LEU A 219 -1.10 17.14 9.60
C LEU A 219 -1.96 18.27 10.19
N GLY A 220 -3.17 18.48 9.66
CA GLY A 220 -4.11 19.46 10.21
C GLY A 220 -3.58 20.89 10.24
N ALA A 221 -3.95 21.63 11.27
CA ALA A 221 -3.52 23.00 11.49
C ALA A 221 -2.05 23.12 11.96
N GLN A 222 -1.36 22.02 12.30
CA GLN A 222 -0.06 22.06 12.99
C GLN A 222 0.99 22.87 12.22
N MET A 223 1.04 22.71 10.90
CA MET A 223 1.98 23.45 10.05
C MET A 223 1.67 24.95 10.00
N MET A 224 0.39 25.33 10.10
CA MET A 224 -0.06 26.72 10.14
C MET A 224 0.19 27.34 11.52
N GLU A 225 0.00 26.58 12.60
CA GLU A 225 0.34 27.01 13.96
C GLU A 225 1.85 27.30 14.10
N GLN A 226 2.70 26.51 13.45
CA GLN A 226 4.16 26.70 13.48
C GLN A 226 4.61 27.88 12.60
N ASN A 227 4.13 27.97 11.36
CA ASN A 227 4.64 28.94 10.39
C ASN A 227 3.87 30.28 10.36
N ALA A 228 2.62 30.28 10.80
CA ALA A 228 1.74 31.45 10.78
C ALA A 228 0.82 31.52 12.03
N PRO A 229 1.39 31.54 13.26
CA PRO A 229 0.60 31.52 14.49
C PRO A 229 -0.36 32.72 14.62
N TRP A 230 -0.04 33.85 13.99
CA TRP A 230 -0.85 35.05 14.00
C TRP A 230 -2.24 34.86 13.35
N LEU A 231 -2.39 33.96 12.38
CA LEU A 231 -3.69 33.62 11.76
C LEU A 231 -4.62 32.88 12.73
N LEU A 232 -4.04 32.09 13.64
CA LEU A 232 -4.77 31.23 14.58
C LEU A 232 -4.79 31.80 16.00
N ALA A 233 -4.21 32.98 16.24
CA ALA A 233 -4.06 33.57 17.57
C ALA A 233 -5.38 33.75 18.34
N LYS A 234 -6.49 33.99 17.63
CA LYS A 234 -7.85 34.11 18.20
C LYS A 234 -8.72 32.88 17.92
N ALA A 235 -8.19 31.89 17.21
CA ALA A 235 -8.93 30.69 16.87
C ALA A 235 -9.10 29.82 18.12
N LYS A 236 -10.26 29.18 18.24
CA LYS A 236 -10.53 28.18 19.29
C LYS A 236 -10.77 26.84 18.62
N LYS A 237 -10.21 25.77 19.17
CA LYS A 237 -10.61 24.41 18.78
C LYS A 237 -12.10 24.26 19.04
N ALA A 238 -12.86 23.76 18.07
CA ALA A 238 -14.28 23.54 18.29
C ALA A 238 -14.49 22.42 19.31
N THR A 239 -15.40 22.67 20.24
CA THR A 239 -16.01 21.64 21.07
C THR A 239 -17.11 20.94 20.26
N CYS A 240 -17.26 19.64 20.46
CA CYS A 240 -18.32 18.88 19.81
C CYS A 240 -19.55 18.82 20.70
N ASP A 241 -20.50 19.70 20.43
CA ASP A 241 -21.78 19.78 21.14
C ASP A 241 -22.95 19.71 20.15
N GLY A 242 -23.85 18.74 20.32
CA GLY A 242 -25.04 18.55 19.48
C GLY A 242 -24.81 17.78 18.17
N VAL A 243 -25.84 17.73 17.32
CA VAL A 243 -25.79 17.01 16.02
C VAL A 243 -24.76 17.69 15.11
N TYR A 244 -23.87 16.90 14.49
CA TYR A 244 -22.73 17.39 13.69
C TYR A 244 -21.82 18.38 14.45
N CYS A 245 -21.66 18.22 15.77
CA CYS A 245 -20.91 19.16 16.62
C CYS A 245 -21.44 20.61 16.54
N GLY A 246 -22.71 20.77 16.12
CA GLY A 246 -23.36 22.04 15.86
C GLY A 246 -22.77 22.83 14.70
N ARG A 247 -21.91 22.26 13.86
CA ARG A 247 -21.23 22.96 12.75
C ARG A 247 -21.81 22.55 11.39
N PRO A 248 -21.62 23.38 10.35
CA PRO A 248 -21.99 23.00 8.99
C PRO A 248 -21.35 21.67 8.59
N TYR A 249 -22.13 20.82 7.93
CA TYR A 249 -21.63 19.55 7.40
C TYR A 249 -20.66 19.80 6.24
N LEU A 250 -19.45 19.27 6.35
CA LEU A 250 -18.35 19.34 5.37
C LEU A 250 -17.64 18.00 5.27
#